data_AF-A0A1S8AA71-F1
#
_entry.id   AF-A0A1S8AA71-F1
#
_cell.length_a   1.000
_cell.length_b   1.000
_cell.length_c   1.000
_cell.angle_alpha   90.00
_cell.angle_beta   90.00
_cell.angle_gamma   90.00
#
_symmetry.space_group_name_H-M   'P 1'
#
loop_
_entity.id
_entity.type
_entity.pdbx_description
1 polymer ?
#
loop_
_entity_poly.entity_id
_entity_poly.type
_entity_poly.pdbx_seq_one_letter_code
_entity_poly.pdbx_strand_id
1 'polypeptide(L)'
;MDLIETVKSALEEQDSSWLLIFDNVEDSSFNEAVEAMPNKARKASAIVMTSQLEELKHHTQSVIHLTSLGTQEGVDLLLKCLQRDLATVSDRDYELLREISSRLGGLPLALAHTGGYMSKSKEELSEFNDFFNDRWEHIIYNTTQERVHKYKSLALQVVWDFALEKLEANQRKRINILAYLNADNVEKEWLVEERCLSRGWVDNGLSAKSQSSYSVHRSLQIALRLKLDQDENERMVVLGHAISIMRRVTPKANNLQVPNQKYWPAFAKASPHVFSMCLAFKAAHPAILGTEELAKLFYDTGFHYWERWSTVPQY
;
A
#
# COMPACT_ATOMS: atom_id res chain seq x y z
N MET A 1 -11.39 24.15 -19.19
CA MET A 1 -10.00 23.68 -19.31
C MET A 1 -9.82 22.40 -18.52
N ASP A 2 -9.06 21.42 -19.01
CA ASP A 2 -8.72 20.18 -18.27
C ASP A 2 -8.01 20.56 -16.94
N LEU A 3 -8.31 19.84 -15.85
CA LEU A 3 -7.66 20.07 -14.55
C LEU A 3 -6.15 19.91 -14.67
N ILE A 4 -5.69 18.93 -15.46
CA ILE A 4 -4.27 18.69 -15.72
C ILE A 4 -3.66 19.92 -16.39
N GLU A 5 -4.27 20.43 -17.46
CA GLU A 5 -3.80 21.63 -18.16
C GLU A 5 -3.80 22.89 -17.29
N THR A 6 -4.78 23.00 -16.37
CA THR A 6 -4.85 24.11 -15.42
C THR A 6 -3.67 24.08 -14.44
N VAL A 7 -3.40 22.91 -13.84
CA VAL A 7 -2.27 22.73 -12.91
C VAL A 7 -0.94 22.92 -13.64
N LYS A 8 -0.82 22.37 -14.85
CA LYS A 8 0.34 22.52 -15.71
C LYS A 8 0.64 24.00 -16.00
N SER A 9 -0.35 24.73 -16.49
CA SER A 9 -0.23 26.17 -16.76
C SER A 9 0.15 26.96 -15.51
N ALA A 10 -0.46 26.65 -14.37
CA ALA A 10 -0.14 27.31 -13.10
C ALA A 10 1.32 27.08 -12.66
N LEU A 11 1.86 25.87 -12.83
CA LEU A 11 3.27 25.56 -12.54
C LEU A 11 4.22 26.25 -13.53
N GLU A 12 3.86 26.29 -14.81
CA GLU A 12 4.66 26.93 -15.86
C GLU A 12 4.76 28.45 -15.70
N GLU A 13 3.71 29.10 -15.17
CA GLU A 13 3.64 30.54 -14.96
C GLU A 13 4.13 30.99 -13.57
N GLN A 14 4.42 30.05 -12.67
CA GLN A 14 4.85 30.32 -11.31
C GLN A 14 6.18 31.08 -11.29
N ASP A 15 6.21 32.23 -10.61
CA ASP A 15 7.43 33.04 -10.44
C ASP A 15 8.33 32.58 -9.27
N SER A 16 8.03 31.41 -8.69
CA SER A 16 8.83 30.71 -7.68
C SER A 16 9.28 29.33 -8.16
N SER A 17 10.39 28.84 -7.61
CA SER A 17 10.84 27.46 -7.79
C SER A 17 9.81 26.47 -7.23
N TRP A 18 9.64 25.35 -7.91
CA TRP A 18 8.74 24.28 -7.49
C TRP A 18 9.37 22.89 -7.69
N LEU A 19 8.84 21.93 -6.93
CA LEU A 19 9.16 20.51 -7.03
C LEU A 19 7.84 19.75 -7.23
N LEU A 20 7.73 19.03 -8.35
CA LEU A 20 6.60 18.15 -8.63
C LEU A 20 7.04 16.69 -8.46
N ILE A 21 6.28 15.91 -7.69
CA ILE A 21 6.60 14.51 -7.41
C ILE A 21 5.50 13.61 -7.99
N PHE A 22 5.87 12.77 -8.94
CA PHE A 22 5.05 11.66 -9.41
C PHE A 22 5.47 10.38 -8.67
N ASP A 23 4.71 10.01 -7.64
CA ASP A 23 5.03 8.86 -6.82
C ASP A 23 4.40 7.57 -7.39
N ASN A 24 5.22 6.51 -7.51
CA ASN A 24 4.84 5.17 -7.95
C ASN A 24 4.16 5.15 -9.33
N VAL A 25 4.84 5.67 -10.34
CA VAL A 25 4.38 5.58 -11.74
C VAL A 25 4.54 4.14 -12.23
N GLU A 26 3.44 3.57 -12.71
CA GLU A 26 3.33 2.21 -13.25
C GLU A 26 3.01 2.26 -14.76
N ASP A 27 3.15 1.13 -15.46
CA ASP A 27 3.01 1.06 -16.93
C ASP A 27 1.69 1.64 -17.42
N SER A 28 0.61 1.35 -16.69
CA SER A 28 -0.74 1.81 -17.00
C SER A 28 -0.92 3.33 -16.87
N SER A 29 -0.12 3.97 -16.03
CA SER A 29 -0.17 5.41 -15.74
C SER A 29 0.96 6.20 -16.41
N PHE A 30 1.87 5.52 -17.10
CA PHE A 30 3.09 6.13 -17.61
C PHE A 30 2.81 7.27 -18.59
N ASN A 31 1.99 7.01 -19.62
CA ASN A 31 1.68 8.00 -20.64
C ASN A 31 0.95 9.23 -20.04
N GLU A 32 -0.02 9.00 -19.17
CA GLU A 32 -0.76 10.05 -18.48
C GLU A 32 0.18 10.93 -17.62
N ALA A 33 1.13 10.31 -16.90
CA ALA A 33 2.10 11.02 -16.09
C ALA A 33 3.03 11.90 -16.94
N VAL A 34 3.47 11.39 -18.10
CA VAL A 34 4.31 12.14 -19.04
C VAL A 34 3.55 13.31 -19.67
N GLU A 35 2.31 13.11 -20.10
CA GLU A 35 1.47 14.16 -20.68
C GLU A 35 1.18 15.29 -19.68
N ALA A 36 1.00 14.93 -18.40
CA ALA A 36 0.74 15.85 -17.30
C ALA A 36 1.96 16.70 -16.88
N MET A 37 3.17 16.43 -17.38
CA MET A 37 4.37 17.19 -16.99
C MET A 37 4.35 18.61 -17.55
N PRO A 38 4.68 19.64 -16.75
CA PRO A 38 5.03 20.97 -17.25
C PRO A 38 6.20 20.92 -18.23
N ASN A 39 6.09 21.62 -19.35
CA ASN A 39 7.12 21.65 -20.39
C ASN A 39 8.15 22.77 -20.17
N LYS A 40 7.86 23.69 -19.26
CA LYS A 40 8.70 24.86 -18.96
C LYS A 40 8.56 25.29 -17.50
N ALA A 41 9.50 26.10 -17.04
CA ALA A 41 9.44 26.77 -15.75
C ALA A 41 10.14 28.14 -15.86
N ARG A 42 9.60 29.17 -15.20
CA ARG A 42 10.24 30.50 -15.14
C ARG A 42 11.44 30.55 -14.18
N LYS A 43 11.47 29.66 -13.18
CA LYS A 43 12.52 29.52 -12.17
C LYS A 43 13.08 28.10 -12.19
N ALA A 44 14.19 27.89 -11.46
CA ALA A 44 14.80 26.58 -11.30
C ALA A 44 13.84 25.65 -10.56
N SER A 45 13.22 24.74 -11.30
CA SER A 45 12.22 23.78 -10.82
C SER A 45 12.57 22.37 -11.26
N ALA A 46 12.04 21.37 -10.55
CA ALA A 46 12.35 19.97 -10.81
C ALA A 46 11.12 19.08 -10.78
N ILE A 47 11.19 17.99 -11.53
CA ILE A 47 10.23 16.89 -11.48
C ILE A 47 10.98 15.67 -10.97
N VAL A 48 10.44 15.01 -9.95
CA VAL A 48 10.93 13.73 -9.43
C VAL A 48 9.88 12.68 -9.66
N MET A 49 10.29 11.54 -10.20
CA MET A 49 9.42 10.38 -10.40
C MET A 49 9.99 9.18 -9.67
N THR A 50 9.14 8.44 -8.97
CA THR A 50 9.49 7.12 -8.41
C THR A 50 8.75 6.04 -9.19
N SER A 51 9.44 4.96 -9.52
CA SER A 51 8.87 3.86 -10.31
C SER A 51 9.74 2.61 -10.24
N GLN A 52 9.15 1.47 -10.59
CA GLN A 52 9.84 0.20 -10.80
C GLN A 52 10.12 -0.09 -12.29
N LEU A 53 9.72 0.81 -13.19
CA LEU A 53 9.91 0.65 -14.64
C LEU A 53 11.30 1.12 -15.05
N GLU A 54 12.11 0.22 -15.60
CA GLU A 54 13.42 0.60 -16.11
C GLU A 54 13.33 1.49 -17.36
N GLU A 55 12.26 1.38 -18.15
CA GLU A 55 12.06 2.10 -19.40
C GLU A 55 11.96 3.62 -19.21
N LEU A 56 11.59 4.06 -18.00
CA LEU A 56 11.52 5.48 -17.63
C LEU A 56 12.86 6.22 -17.74
N LYS A 57 13.98 5.49 -17.71
CA LYS A 57 15.30 6.10 -17.91
C LYS A 57 15.42 6.83 -19.25
N HIS A 58 14.64 6.44 -20.25
CA HIS A 58 14.64 7.06 -21.58
C HIS A 58 13.89 8.40 -21.62
N HIS A 59 13.08 8.70 -20.59
CA HIS A 59 12.23 9.88 -20.52
C HIS A 59 12.68 10.90 -19.45
N THR A 60 13.87 10.71 -18.86
CA THR A 60 14.36 11.53 -17.74
C THR A 60 15.78 12.04 -18.00
N GLN A 61 16.13 13.19 -17.39
CA GLN A 61 17.46 13.79 -17.51
C GLN A 61 18.50 13.11 -16.60
N SER A 62 18.05 12.54 -15.50
CA SER A 62 18.88 11.89 -14.48
C SER A 62 18.12 10.74 -13.84
N VAL A 63 18.83 9.64 -13.58
CA VAL A 63 18.26 8.44 -12.96
C VAL A 63 19.07 8.07 -11.73
N ILE A 64 18.37 7.88 -10.60
CA ILE A 64 18.95 7.30 -9.39
C ILE A 64 18.42 5.87 -9.28
N HIS A 65 19.25 4.90 -9.64
CA HIS A 65 18.88 3.49 -9.49
C HIS A 65 19.03 3.07 -8.03
N LEU A 66 17.91 2.74 -7.37
CA LEU A 66 17.91 2.25 -6.01
C LEU A 66 18.11 0.73 -5.98
N THR A 67 19.19 0.28 -5.35
CA THR A 67 19.47 -1.14 -5.11
C THR A 67 18.99 -1.56 -3.71
N SER A 68 19.02 -2.87 -3.44
CA SER A 68 18.90 -3.36 -2.07
C SER A 68 20.04 -2.79 -1.21
N LEU A 69 19.80 -2.69 0.10
CA LEU A 69 20.82 -2.33 1.08
C LEU A 69 21.93 -3.37 1.12
N GLY A 70 23.16 -2.91 1.32
CA GLY A 70 24.26 -3.80 1.68
C GLY A 70 24.02 -4.49 3.01
N THR A 71 24.74 -5.57 3.28
CA THR A 71 24.59 -6.32 4.55
C THR A 71 24.77 -5.43 5.77
N GLN A 72 25.77 -4.53 5.76
CA GLN A 72 26.00 -3.60 6.87
C GLN A 72 24.84 -2.63 7.06
N GLU A 73 24.40 -1.97 5.98
CA GLU A 73 23.28 -1.03 6.01
C GLU A 73 21.99 -1.70 6.49
N GLY A 74 21.78 -2.97 6.12
CA GLY A 74 20.64 -3.74 6.57
C GLY A 74 20.69 -4.11 8.06
N VAL A 75 21.88 -4.45 8.59
CA VAL A 75 22.09 -4.61 10.04
C VAL A 75 21.84 -3.29 10.77
N ASP A 76 22.37 -2.18 10.26
CA ASP A 76 22.17 -0.85 10.86
C ASP A 76 20.68 -0.47 10.88
N LEU A 77 19.93 -0.82 9.83
CA LEU A 77 18.49 -0.61 9.78
C LEU A 77 17.75 -1.48 10.81
N LEU A 78 18.08 -2.77 10.92
CA LEU A 78 17.49 -3.67 11.92
C LEU A 78 17.76 -3.17 13.34
N LEU A 79 18.99 -2.76 13.64
CA LEU A 79 19.36 -2.21 14.94
C LEU A 79 18.54 -0.96 15.29
N LYS A 80 18.38 -0.04 14.33
CA LYS A 80 17.51 1.13 14.48
C LYS A 80 16.07 0.74 14.77
N CYS A 81 15.51 -0.23 14.04
CA CYS A 81 14.14 -0.71 14.26
C CYS A 81 13.98 -1.37 15.64
N LEU A 82 14.99 -2.10 16.10
CA LEU A 82 15.03 -2.75 17.42
C LEU A 82 15.35 -1.77 18.56
N GLN A 83 15.71 -0.52 18.25
CA GLN A 83 16.19 0.49 19.20
C GLN A 83 17.40 0.01 20.00
N ARG A 84 18.29 -0.74 19.35
CA ARG A 84 19.55 -1.22 19.93
C ARG A 84 20.72 -0.44 19.32
N ASP A 85 21.73 -0.18 20.13
CA ASP A 85 22.99 0.42 19.67
C ASP A 85 23.98 -0.69 19.32
N LEU A 86 24.67 -0.56 18.19
CA LEU A 86 25.73 -1.46 17.75
C LEU A 86 26.79 -1.68 18.84
N ALA A 87 27.11 -0.64 19.62
CA ALA A 87 28.08 -0.73 20.71
C ALA A 87 27.64 -1.65 21.86
N THR A 88 26.36 -1.99 21.95
CA THR A 88 25.76 -2.79 23.04
C THR A 88 25.37 -4.19 22.62
N VAL A 89 25.47 -4.51 21.34
CA VAL A 89 25.05 -5.80 20.78
C VAL A 89 26.20 -6.80 20.91
N SER A 90 25.91 -8.02 21.36
CA SER A 90 26.91 -9.10 21.43
C SER A 90 27.33 -9.57 20.04
N ASP A 91 28.54 -10.11 19.89
CA ASP A 91 29.01 -10.67 18.61
C ASP A 91 28.04 -11.72 18.04
N ARG A 92 27.40 -12.50 18.92
CA ARG A 92 26.38 -13.49 18.54
C ARG A 92 25.16 -12.83 17.93
N ASP A 93 24.60 -11.81 18.60
CA ASP A 93 23.42 -11.10 18.11
C ASP A 93 23.73 -10.33 16.82
N TYR A 94 24.94 -9.80 16.70
CA TYR A 94 25.39 -9.15 15.48
C TYR A 94 25.39 -10.12 14.28
N GLU A 95 25.92 -11.33 14.45
CA GLU A 95 25.93 -12.33 13.38
C GLU A 95 24.50 -12.79 13.02
N LEU A 96 23.61 -12.93 14.00
CA LEU A 96 22.19 -13.23 13.74
C LEU A 96 21.51 -12.12 12.93
N LEU A 97 21.73 -10.85 13.28
CA LEU A 97 21.20 -9.71 12.52
C LEU A 97 21.74 -9.68 11.10
N ARG A 98 23.03 -10.01 10.93
CA ARG A 98 23.69 -10.13 9.63
C ARG A 98 23.07 -11.25 8.78
N GLU A 99 22.80 -12.41 9.39
CA GLU A 99 22.14 -13.54 8.74
C GLU A 99 20.72 -13.17 8.29
N ILE A 100 19.92 -12.61 9.20
CA ILE A 100 18.55 -12.13 8.91
C ILE A 100 18.59 -11.11 7.78
N SER A 101 19.49 -10.13 7.85
CA SER A 101 19.61 -9.10 6.81
C SER A 101 19.96 -9.69 5.45
N SER A 102 20.86 -10.67 5.43
CA SER A 102 21.26 -11.37 4.21
C SER A 102 20.10 -12.14 3.60
N ARG A 103 19.33 -12.89 4.41
CA ARG A 103 18.18 -13.66 3.93
C ARG A 103 17.04 -12.78 3.43
N LEU A 104 16.85 -11.60 4.04
CA LEU A 104 15.88 -10.61 3.57
C LEU A 104 16.36 -9.85 2.32
N GLY A 105 17.53 -10.19 1.77
CA GLY A 105 18.06 -9.64 0.53
C GLY A 105 18.31 -8.14 0.56
N GLY A 106 18.55 -7.58 1.76
CA GLY A 106 18.76 -6.14 1.97
C GLY A 106 17.54 -5.28 1.64
N LEU A 107 16.32 -5.84 1.60
CA LEU A 107 15.13 -5.06 1.29
C LEU A 107 14.72 -4.18 2.48
N PRO A 108 14.76 -2.83 2.36
CA PRO A 108 14.43 -1.94 3.48
C PRO A 108 13.06 -2.24 4.11
N LEU A 109 12.05 -2.52 3.28
CA LEU A 109 10.71 -2.82 3.74
C LEU A 109 10.64 -4.14 4.54
N ALA A 110 11.34 -5.18 4.07
CA ALA A 110 11.35 -6.48 4.75
C ALA A 110 12.09 -6.36 6.10
N LEU A 111 13.23 -5.66 6.12
CA LEU A 111 14.01 -5.38 7.32
C LEU A 111 13.21 -4.56 8.34
N ALA A 112 12.52 -3.51 7.88
CA ALA A 112 11.71 -2.66 8.75
C ALA A 112 10.52 -3.43 9.37
N HIS A 113 9.83 -4.26 8.58
CA HIS A 113 8.77 -5.12 9.11
C HIS A 113 9.31 -6.14 10.11
N THR A 114 10.44 -6.78 9.82
CA THR A 114 11.10 -7.73 10.74
C THR A 114 11.50 -7.06 12.05
N GLY A 115 12.24 -5.94 12.00
CA GLY A 115 12.65 -5.22 13.20
C GLY A 115 11.47 -4.67 14.01
N GLY A 116 10.43 -4.15 13.32
CA GLY A 116 9.20 -3.69 13.95
C GLY A 116 8.40 -4.81 14.61
N TYR A 117 8.37 -6.00 14.01
CA TYR A 117 7.80 -7.19 14.63
C TYR A 117 8.56 -7.56 15.90
N MET A 118 9.87 -7.77 15.79
CA MET A 118 10.73 -8.24 16.87
C MET A 118 10.71 -7.30 18.08
N SER A 119 10.71 -5.98 17.84
CA SER A 119 10.61 -4.98 18.91
C SER A 119 9.34 -5.14 19.76
N LYS A 120 8.24 -5.65 19.19
CA LYS A 120 6.93 -5.77 19.86
C LYS A 120 6.60 -7.16 20.35
N SER A 121 7.08 -8.22 19.69
CA SER A 121 6.82 -9.61 20.12
C SER A 121 7.53 -9.95 21.44
N LYS A 122 8.59 -9.20 21.78
CA LYS A 122 9.50 -9.49 22.91
C LYS A 122 10.16 -10.87 22.83
N GLU A 123 10.11 -11.52 21.66
CA GLU A 123 10.81 -12.77 21.39
C GLU A 123 12.31 -12.50 21.30
N GLU A 124 13.13 -13.47 21.70
CA GLU A 124 14.58 -13.35 21.56
C GLU A 124 15.00 -13.41 20.08
N LEU A 125 16.10 -12.74 19.73
CA LEU A 125 16.61 -12.69 18.35
C LEU A 125 16.91 -14.08 17.79
N SER A 126 17.38 -15.01 18.64
CA SER A 126 17.59 -16.41 18.27
C SER A 126 16.30 -17.15 17.99
N GLU A 127 15.25 -16.94 18.80
CA GLU A 127 13.95 -17.60 18.58
C GLU A 127 13.31 -17.16 17.26
N PHE A 128 13.42 -15.86 16.94
CA PHE A 128 12.98 -15.35 15.65
C PHE A 128 13.79 -15.97 14.51
N ASN A 129 15.11 -16.05 14.63
CA ASN A 129 15.98 -16.61 13.59
C ASN A 129 15.66 -18.08 13.31
N ASP A 130 15.49 -18.89 14.37
CA ASP A 130 15.15 -20.31 14.24
C ASP A 130 13.81 -20.49 13.50
N PHE A 131 12.76 -19.76 13.92
CA PHE A 131 11.46 -19.81 13.24
C PHE A 131 11.54 -19.33 11.79
N PHE A 132 12.25 -18.23 11.56
CA PHE A 132 12.43 -17.67 10.23
C PHE A 132 13.14 -18.67 9.31
N ASN A 133 14.13 -19.39 9.82
CA ASN A 133 14.87 -20.43 9.09
C ASN A 133 13.97 -21.61 8.72
N ASP A 134 13.22 -22.14 9.67
CA ASP A 134 12.28 -23.25 9.43
C ASP A 134 11.27 -22.90 8.34
N ARG A 135 10.71 -21.69 8.41
CA ARG A 135 9.69 -21.23 7.44
C ARG A 135 10.28 -20.92 6.07
N TRP A 136 11.50 -20.36 6.05
CA TRP A 136 12.25 -20.09 4.82
C TRP A 136 12.54 -21.38 4.05
N GLU A 137 13.00 -22.42 4.75
CA GLU A 137 13.25 -23.74 4.15
C GLU A 137 11.97 -24.37 3.61
N HIS A 138 10.87 -24.32 4.37
CA HIS A 138 9.57 -24.83 3.91
C HIS A 138 9.09 -24.13 2.62
N ILE A 139 9.28 -22.81 2.52
CA ILE A 139 8.85 -22.04 1.35
C ILE A 139 9.74 -22.35 0.15
N ILE A 140 11.07 -22.42 0.31
CA ILE A 140 11.99 -22.77 -0.78
C ILE A 140 11.72 -24.18 -1.29
N TYR A 141 11.53 -25.15 -0.39
CA TYR A 141 11.29 -26.54 -0.76
C TYR A 141 9.99 -26.72 -1.59
N ASN A 142 8.98 -25.91 -1.28
CA ASN A 142 7.68 -25.96 -1.96
C ASN A 142 7.54 -25.01 -3.16
N THR A 143 8.56 -24.19 -3.46
CA THR A 143 8.55 -23.25 -4.59
C THR A 143 9.34 -23.83 -5.77
N THR A 144 8.70 -24.00 -6.93
CA THR A 144 9.36 -24.51 -8.15
C THR A 144 10.40 -23.53 -8.71
N GLN A 145 11.47 -24.08 -9.30
CA GLN A 145 12.69 -23.38 -9.80
C GLN A 145 12.45 -22.25 -10.82
N GLU A 146 11.27 -22.15 -11.44
CA GLU A 146 10.97 -21.11 -12.45
C GLU A 146 10.68 -19.72 -11.87
N ARG A 147 10.73 -19.54 -10.55
CA ARG A 147 10.40 -18.27 -9.87
C ARG A 147 11.59 -17.59 -9.18
N VAL A 148 12.83 -17.83 -9.61
CA VAL A 148 14.05 -17.25 -8.98
C VAL A 148 14.11 -15.71 -9.07
N HIS A 149 13.48 -15.08 -10.07
CA HIS A 149 13.33 -13.61 -10.13
C HIS A 149 12.41 -13.03 -9.02
N LYS A 150 11.73 -13.88 -8.24
CA LYS A 150 10.84 -13.50 -7.13
C LYS A 150 11.52 -13.52 -5.76
N TYR A 151 12.84 -13.66 -5.66
CA TYR A 151 13.56 -13.71 -4.36
C TYR A 151 13.19 -12.53 -3.43
N LYS A 152 13.05 -11.32 -3.99
CA LYS A 152 12.60 -10.13 -3.26
C LYS A 152 11.17 -10.24 -2.71
N SER A 153 10.28 -10.87 -3.46
CA SER A 153 8.91 -11.14 -3.00
C SER A 153 8.83 -12.28 -1.99
N LEU A 154 9.79 -13.22 -2.01
CA LEU A 154 9.83 -14.35 -1.08
C LEU A 154 10.16 -13.90 0.35
N ALA A 155 11.17 -13.05 0.52
CA ALA A 155 11.52 -12.42 1.80
C ALA A 155 10.33 -11.69 2.43
N LEU A 156 9.62 -10.88 1.64
CA LEU A 156 8.43 -10.19 2.13
C LEU A 156 7.29 -11.16 2.47
N GLN A 157 7.09 -12.21 1.67
CA GLN A 157 6.09 -13.24 1.96
C GLN A 157 6.36 -13.95 3.29
N VAL A 158 7.61 -14.36 3.57
CA VAL A 158 7.95 -15.04 4.83
C VAL A 158 7.65 -14.14 6.04
N VAL A 159 8.09 -12.88 5.98
CA VAL A 159 7.88 -11.92 7.06
C VAL A 159 6.39 -11.64 7.28
N TRP A 160 5.61 -11.52 6.20
CA TRP A 160 4.17 -11.30 6.31
C TRP A 160 3.42 -12.54 6.77
N ASP A 161 3.74 -13.73 6.26
CA ASP A 161 3.17 -14.99 6.73
C ASP A 161 3.30 -15.10 8.25
N PHE A 162 4.52 -14.89 8.73
CA PHE A 162 4.82 -14.93 10.14
C PHE A 162 4.05 -13.87 10.95
N ALA A 163 4.06 -12.61 10.49
CA ALA A 163 3.33 -11.53 11.15
C ALA A 163 1.81 -11.80 11.20
N LEU A 164 1.25 -12.36 10.12
CA LEU A 164 -0.19 -12.65 10.00
C LEU A 164 -0.61 -13.87 10.82
N GLU A 165 0.23 -14.90 10.94
CA GLU A 165 -0.01 -16.10 11.74
C GLU A 165 -0.22 -15.76 13.22
N LYS A 166 0.51 -14.75 13.72
CA LYS A 166 0.45 -14.31 15.12
C LYS A 166 -0.68 -13.30 15.42
N LEU A 167 -1.41 -12.84 14.40
CA LEU A 167 -2.57 -11.97 14.61
C LEU A 167 -3.73 -12.73 15.24
N GLU A 168 -4.38 -12.11 16.23
CA GLU A 168 -5.67 -12.55 16.71
C GLU A 168 -6.71 -12.51 15.58
N ALA A 169 -7.76 -13.35 15.67
CA ALA A 169 -8.79 -13.44 14.64
C ALA A 169 -9.39 -12.08 14.25
N ASN A 170 -9.65 -11.20 15.24
CA ASN A 170 -10.16 -9.85 15.02
C ASN A 170 -9.17 -8.94 14.27
N GLN A 171 -7.88 -9.06 14.55
CA GLN A 171 -6.84 -8.28 13.89
C GLN A 171 -6.63 -8.77 12.45
N ARG A 172 -6.67 -10.09 12.23
CA ARG A 172 -6.61 -10.71 10.91
C ARG A 172 -7.79 -10.28 10.05
N LYS A 173 -9.01 -10.26 10.61
CA LYS A 173 -10.20 -9.76 9.92
C LYS A 173 -10.03 -8.31 9.46
N ARG A 174 -9.51 -7.43 10.33
CA ARG A 174 -9.28 -6.01 10.00
C ARG A 174 -8.27 -5.84 8.86
N ILE A 175 -7.12 -6.50 8.93
CA ILE A 175 -6.10 -6.33 7.90
C ILE A 175 -6.56 -6.90 6.55
N ASN A 176 -7.34 -7.99 6.57
CA ASN A 176 -7.98 -8.54 5.38
C ASN A 176 -9.00 -7.55 4.77
N ILE A 177 -9.81 -6.85 5.57
CA ILE A 177 -10.71 -5.79 5.08
C ILE A 177 -9.91 -4.65 4.45
N LEU A 178 -8.84 -4.20 5.13
CA LEU A 178 -7.99 -3.13 4.63
C LEU A 178 -7.31 -3.47 3.30
N ALA A 179 -7.14 -4.77 2.98
CA ALA A 179 -6.60 -5.20 1.70
C ALA A 179 -7.48 -4.82 0.49
N TYR A 180 -8.77 -4.50 0.69
CA TYR A 180 -9.67 -4.05 -0.38
C TYR A 180 -9.81 -2.54 -0.49
N LEU A 181 -9.40 -1.79 0.53
CA LEU A 181 -9.49 -0.32 0.55
C LEU A 181 -8.24 0.30 -0.07
N ASN A 182 -8.27 1.62 -0.30
CA ASN A 182 -7.06 2.35 -0.69
C ASN A 182 -5.94 2.10 0.33
N ALA A 183 -4.71 2.00 -0.17
CA ALA A 183 -3.50 1.83 0.64
C ALA A 183 -3.33 2.94 1.68
N ASP A 184 -3.89 4.12 1.44
CA ASP A 184 -3.74 5.28 2.31
C ASP A 184 -5.07 5.81 2.85
N ASN A 185 -4.97 6.52 3.98
CA ASN A 185 -6.02 7.37 4.54
C ASN A 185 -7.34 6.65 4.90
N VAL A 186 -7.29 5.37 5.29
CA VAL A 186 -8.48 4.68 5.82
C VAL A 186 -8.75 5.19 7.23
N GLU A 187 -9.90 5.82 7.49
CA GLU A 187 -10.20 6.32 8.84
C GLU A 187 -10.39 5.19 9.83
N LYS A 188 -9.80 5.34 11.03
CA LYS A 188 -9.94 4.33 12.09
C LYS A 188 -11.40 4.13 12.49
N GLU A 189 -12.18 5.21 12.48
CA GLU A 189 -13.61 5.24 12.83
C GLU A 189 -14.47 4.31 11.94
N TRP A 190 -14.08 4.13 10.68
CA TRP A 190 -14.82 3.28 9.74
C TRP A 190 -14.79 1.79 10.14
N LEU A 191 -13.82 1.41 10.97
CA LEU A 191 -13.61 0.06 11.47
C LEU A 191 -14.14 -0.16 12.90
N VAL A 192 -14.78 0.84 13.54
CA VAL A 192 -15.16 0.80 14.97
C VAL A 192 -16.41 -0.02 15.26
N GLU A 193 -17.33 -0.20 14.31
CA GLU A 193 -18.61 -0.91 14.56
C GLU A 193 -18.51 -2.44 14.64
N GLU A 194 -17.34 -3.03 14.40
CA GLU A 194 -17.10 -4.42 14.80
C GLU A 194 -16.66 -4.45 16.27
N ARG A 195 -17.66 -4.59 17.16
CA ARG A 195 -17.53 -4.68 18.63
C ARG A 195 -16.52 -5.74 19.06
N CYS A 196 -15.24 -5.41 19.12
CA CYS A 196 -14.18 -6.09 19.89
C CYS A 196 -12.87 -5.30 19.71
N LEU A 197 -12.57 -4.36 20.61
CA LEU A 197 -11.38 -3.49 20.48
C LEU A 197 -10.45 -3.65 21.69
N SER A 198 -9.34 -4.35 21.48
CA SER A 198 -8.07 -4.07 22.18
C SER A 198 -7.12 -3.35 21.19
N ARG A 199 -6.37 -2.38 21.71
CA ARG A 199 -5.25 -1.73 21.00
C ARG A 199 -4.10 -2.72 20.97
N GLY A 200 -3.72 -3.20 19.79
CA GLY A 200 -2.54 -4.04 19.61
C GLY A 200 -2.42 -4.55 18.18
N TRP A 201 -1.18 -4.71 17.72
CA TRP A 201 -0.72 -5.35 16.47
C TRP A 201 -0.90 -4.64 15.12
N VAL A 202 -1.81 -3.68 14.99
CA VAL A 202 -2.16 -3.01 13.71
C VAL A 202 -1.09 -2.02 13.20
N ASP A 203 0.13 -2.06 13.71
CA ASP A 203 1.20 -1.08 13.39
C ASP A 203 2.44 -1.72 12.72
N ASN A 204 2.46 -3.04 12.46
CA ASN A 204 3.67 -3.76 12.01
C ASN A 204 3.77 -3.94 10.48
N GLY A 205 2.67 -3.76 9.74
CA GLY A 205 2.62 -3.66 8.27
C GLY A 205 1.78 -2.48 7.78
N LEU A 206 1.45 -1.59 8.73
CA LEU A 206 0.53 -0.49 8.63
C LEU A 206 1.28 0.73 9.17
N SER A 207 1.63 1.67 8.31
CA SER A 207 2.15 2.95 8.78
C SER A 207 0.97 3.77 9.26
N ALA A 208 0.83 3.99 10.56
CA ALA A 208 -0.11 4.99 11.06
C ALA A 208 0.38 6.38 10.59
N LYS A 209 -0.10 6.85 9.43
CA LYS A 209 0.23 8.18 8.90
C LYS A 209 -0.26 9.30 9.84
N SER A 210 -1.29 9.02 10.66
CA SER A 210 -1.81 9.93 11.70
C SER A 210 -2.48 9.16 12.85
N GLN A 211 -2.80 9.85 13.95
CA GLN A 211 -3.58 9.25 15.05
C GLN A 211 -4.97 8.73 14.59
N SER A 212 -5.54 9.25 13.49
CA SER A 212 -6.90 9.01 13.03
C SER A 212 -7.04 8.17 11.75
N SER A 213 -5.94 7.80 11.07
CA SER A 213 -5.99 7.00 9.84
C SER A 213 -4.98 5.84 9.81
N TYR A 214 -5.32 4.80 9.05
CA TYR A 214 -4.47 3.66 8.70
C TYR A 214 -3.94 3.82 7.26
N SER A 215 -2.72 3.34 7.03
CA SER A 215 -2.15 3.15 5.69
C SER A 215 -1.46 1.79 5.62
N VAL A 216 -1.86 0.94 4.68
CA VAL A 216 -1.29 -0.40 4.43
C VAL A 216 -0.37 -0.31 3.22
N HIS A 217 0.81 -0.89 3.31
CA HIS A 217 1.68 -0.99 2.16
C HIS A 217 1.00 -1.78 1.01
N ARG A 218 1.00 -1.25 -0.22
CA ARG A 218 0.34 -1.86 -1.39
C ARG A 218 0.73 -3.32 -1.60
N SER A 219 2.01 -3.65 -1.47
CA SER A 219 2.49 -5.03 -1.62
C SER A 219 1.93 -5.99 -0.57
N LEU A 220 1.68 -5.52 0.67
CA LEU A 220 1.02 -6.34 1.69
C LEU A 220 -0.46 -6.55 1.33
N GLN A 221 -1.16 -5.51 0.83
CA GLN A 221 -2.52 -5.68 0.35
C GLN A 221 -2.61 -6.69 -0.81
N ILE A 222 -1.65 -6.66 -1.75
CA ILE A 222 -1.57 -7.65 -2.84
C ILE A 222 -1.38 -9.05 -2.26
N ALA A 223 -0.44 -9.24 -1.34
CA ALA A 223 -0.20 -10.54 -0.71
C ALA A 223 -1.43 -11.07 0.04
N LEU A 224 -2.13 -10.21 0.78
CA LEU A 224 -3.36 -10.56 1.48
C LEU A 224 -4.47 -10.99 0.51
N ARG A 225 -4.67 -10.25 -0.60
CA ARG A 225 -5.65 -10.61 -1.62
C ARG A 225 -5.31 -11.94 -2.29
N LEU A 226 -4.03 -12.18 -2.63
CA LEU A 226 -3.58 -13.45 -3.19
C LEU A 226 -3.80 -14.65 -2.25
N LYS A 227 -3.73 -14.42 -0.93
CA LYS A 227 -4.10 -15.44 0.06
C LYS A 227 -5.61 -15.66 0.12
N LEU A 228 -6.40 -14.58 0.15
CA LEU A 228 -7.86 -14.68 0.14
C LEU A 228 -8.39 -15.35 -1.14
N ASP A 229 -7.71 -15.19 -2.27
CA ASP A 229 -8.02 -15.89 -3.52
C ASP A 229 -7.91 -17.42 -3.43
N GLN A 230 -7.26 -17.96 -2.37
CA GLN A 230 -7.19 -19.40 -2.11
C GLN A 230 -8.42 -19.94 -1.37
N ASP A 231 -9.19 -19.08 -0.68
CA ASP A 231 -10.44 -19.41 0.00
C ASP A 231 -11.55 -18.44 -0.44
N GLU A 232 -12.32 -18.84 -1.46
CA GLU A 232 -13.37 -18.01 -2.03
C GLU A 232 -14.44 -17.61 -1.00
N ASN A 233 -14.72 -18.46 0.00
CA ASN A 233 -15.73 -18.16 1.01
C ASN A 233 -15.22 -17.07 1.95
N GLU A 234 -14.00 -17.21 2.47
CA GLU A 234 -13.37 -16.18 3.31
C GLU A 234 -13.26 -14.86 2.54
N ARG A 235 -12.84 -14.92 1.27
CA ARG A 235 -12.74 -13.76 0.38
C ARG A 235 -14.06 -13.01 0.27
N MET A 236 -15.16 -13.71 0.01
CA MET A 236 -16.49 -13.09 -0.12
C MET A 236 -16.96 -12.48 1.19
N VAL A 237 -16.68 -13.12 2.33
CA VAL A 237 -16.99 -12.58 3.66
C VAL A 237 -16.21 -11.28 3.91
N VAL A 238 -14.91 -11.28 3.64
CA VAL A 238 -14.05 -10.09 3.83
C VAL A 238 -14.47 -8.96 2.90
N LEU A 239 -14.70 -9.24 1.61
CA LEU A 239 -15.17 -8.26 0.65
C LEU A 239 -16.53 -7.69 1.05
N GLY A 240 -17.45 -8.52 1.54
CA GLY A 240 -18.75 -8.10 2.06
C GLY A 240 -18.61 -7.07 3.20
N HIS A 241 -17.69 -7.28 4.14
CA HIS A 241 -17.41 -6.30 5.18
C HIS A 241 -16.84 -4.99 4.61
N ALA A 242 -15.91 -5.07 3.65
CA ALA A 242 -15.37 -3.87 2.99
C ALA A 242 -16.47 -3.09 2.23
N ILE A 243 -17.36 -3.78 1.53
CA ILE A 243 -18.55 -3.19 0.88
C ILE A 243 -19.42 -2.51 1.90
N SER A 244 -19.78 -3.18 3.00
CA SER A 244 -20.61 -2.62 4.06
C SER A 244 -20.03 -1.34 4.65
N ILE A 245 -18.72 -1.33 4.93
CA ILE A 245 -18.01 -0.13 5.39
C ILE A 245 -18.13 1.00 4.36
N MET A 246 -17.80 0.72 3.09
CA MET A 246 -17.85 1.73 2.05
C MET A 246 -19.27 2.23 1.77
N ARG A 247 -20.28 1.38 1.88
CA ARG A 247 -21.69 1.78 1.74
C ARG A 247 -22.15 2.74 2.84
N ARG A 248 -21.61 2.65 4.06
CA ARG A 248 -21.93 3.57 5.16
C ARG A 248 -21.33 4.95 4.94
N VAL A 249 -20.10 5.02 4.42
CA VAL A 249 -19.35 6.28 4.30
C VAL A 249 -19.53 6.97 2.95
N THR A 250 -19.93 6.23 1.92
CA THR A 250 -20.15 6.78 0.57
C THR A 250 -21.59 7.26 0.43
N PRO A 251 -21.83 8.54 0.13
CA PRO A 251 -23.17 9.06 -0.12
C PRO A 251 -23.85 8.32 -1.29
N LYS A 252 -25.18 8.27 -1.28
CA LYS A 252 -25.96 7.72 -2.39
C LYS A 252 -26.17 8.80 -3.45
N ALA A 253 -26.04 8.43 -4.72
CA ALA A 253 -26.49 9.28 -5.81
C ALA A 253 -27.99 9.54 -5.66
N ASN A 254 -28.41 10.77 -5.95
CA ASN A 254 -29.83 11.09 -5.98
C ASN A 254 -30.49 10.31 -7.13
N ASN A 255 -31.64 9.68 -6.89
CA ASN A 255 -32.42 9.00 -7.92
C ASN A 255 -32.80 9.93 -9.09
N LEU A 256 -32.91 11.24 -8.82
CA LEU A 256 -33.18 12.26 -9.82
C LEU A 256 -31.92 12.77 -10.54
N GLN A 257 -30.74 12.22 -10.21
CA GLN A 257 -29.45 12.57 -10.81
C GLN A 257 -29.15 14.09 -10.80
N VAL A 258 -29.59 14.78 -9.75
CA VAL A 258 -29.34 16.21 -9.56
C VAL A 258 -28.04 16.42 -8.79
N PRO A 259 -27.08 17.19 -9.34
CA PRO A 259 -25.83 17.52 -8.67
C PRO A 259 -26.02 18.07 -7.25
N ASN A 260 -25.35 17.47 -6.26
CA ASN A 260 -25.36 17.98 -4.88
C ASN A 260 -23.96 18.17 -4.30
N GLN A 261 -23.49 19.41 -4.39
CA GLN A 261 -22.14 19.81 -3.94
C GLN A 261 -21.87 19.52 -2.45
N LYS A 262 -22.91 19.40 -1.62
CA LYS A 262 -22.75 19.10 -0.18
C LYS A 262 -22.10 17.74 0.07
N TYR A 263 -22.25 16.78 -0.86
CA TYR A 263 -21.70 15.43 -0.73
C TYR A 263 -20.29 15.29 -1.31
N TRP A 264 -19.80 16.28 -2.04
CA TRP A 264 -18.49 16.21 -2.70
C TRP A 264 -17.32 15.94 -1.76
N PRO A 265 -17.22 16.55 -0.55
CA PRO A 265 -16.13 16.22 0.36
C PRO A 265 -16.16 14.75 0.81
N ALA A 266 -17.35 14.20 1.05
CA ALA A 266 -17.51 12.80 1.45
C ALA A 266 -17.15 11.84 0.30
N PHE A 267 -17.58 12.15 -0.93
CA PHE A 267 -17.17 11.38 -2.10
C PHE A 267 -15.67 11.48 -2.38
N ALA A 268 -15.06 12.66 -2.27
CA ALA A 268 -13.63 12.83 -2.47
C ALA A 268 -12.81 11.95 -1.49
N LYS A 269 -13.32 11.76 -0.27
CA LYS A 269 -12.73 10.88 0.74
C LYS A 269 -12.94 9.40 0.44
N ALA A 270 -14.14 9.01 0.00
CA ALA A 270 -14.50 7.61 -0.24
C ALA A 270 -13.99 7.05 -1.58
N SER A 271 -13.93 7.89 -2.63
CA SER A 271 -13.66 7.47 -4.01
C SER A 271 -12.35 6.71 -4.20
N PRO A 272 -11.21 7.09 -3.58
CA PRO A 272 -9.97 6.33 -3.70
C PRO A 272 -10.10 4.89 -3.19
N HIS A 273 -10.94 4.66 -2.18
CA HIS A 273 -11.17 3.32 -1.62
C HIS A 273 -12.11 2.50 -2.52
N VAL A 274 -13.18 3.12 -3.05
CA VAL A 274 -14.08 2.45 -4.02
C VAL A 274 -13.33 2.08 -5.30
N PHE A 275 -12.43 2.94 -5.76
CA PHE A 275 -11.59 2.65 -6.92
C PHE A 275 -10.65 1.47 -6.65
N SER A 276 -10.02 1.43 -5.47
CA SER A 276 -9.20 0.28 -5.04
C SER A 276 -10.00 -1.03 -5.05
N MET A 277 -11.25 -1.00 -4.57
CA MET A 277 -12.14 -2.16 -4.64
C MET A 277 -12.47 -2.56 -6.08
N CYS A 278 -12.69 -1.60 -6.97
CA CYS A 278 -12.94 -1.87 -8.40
C CYS A 278 -11.73 -2.54 -9.06
N LEU A 279 -10.52 -2.05 -8.80
CA LEU A 279 -9.29 -2.67 -9.28
C LEU A 279 -9.11 -4.08 -8.72
N ALA A 280 -9.34 -4.27 -7.41
CA ALA A 280 -9.27 -5.59 -6.79
C ALA A 280 -10.30 -6.56 -7.39
N PHE A 281 -11.53 -6.10 -7.64
CA PHE A 281 -12.58 -6.90 -8.28
C PHE A 281 -12.19 -7.34 -9.69
N LYS A 282 -11.61 -6.44 -10.49
CA LYS A 282 -11.15 -6.74 -11.86
C LYS A 282 -9.96 -7.69 -11.89
N ALA A 283 -9.06 -7.58 -10.91
CA ALA A 283 -7.82 -8.35 -10.86
C ALA A 283 -7.96 -9.73 -10.18
N ALA A 284 -9.08 -9.99 -9.50
CA ALA A 284 -9.26 -11.19 -8.70
C ALA A 284 -9.24 -12.48 -9.53
N HIS A 285 -8.60 -13.52 -8.98
CA HIS A 285 -8.56 -14.84 -9.58
C HIS A 285 -8.64 -15.92 -8.51
N PRO A 286 -9.72 -16.73 -8.44
CA PRO A 286 -10.83 -16.84 -9.40
C PRO A 286 -11.73 -15.60 -9.45
N ALA A 287 -12.49 -15.40 -10.53
CA ALA A 287 -13.34 -14.22 -10.69
C ALA A 287 -14.37 -14.08 -9.54
N ILE A 288 -14.57 -12.87 -9.04
CA ILE A 288 -15.52 -12.58 -7.96
C ILE A 288 -16.92 -12.41 -8.55
N LEU A 289 -17.92 -13.05 -7.94
CA LEU A 289 -19.32 -12.81 -8.28
C LEU A 289 -19.75 -11.41 -7.79
N GLY A 290 -20.16 -10.55 -8.71
CA GLY A 290 -20.63 -9.20 -8.37
C GLY A 290 -21.91 -9.23 -7.52
N THR A 291 -22.03 -8.28 -6.58
CA THR A 291 -23.24 -8.06 -5.78
C THR A 291 -23.94 -6.77 -6.18
N GLU A 292 -25.25 -6.68 -5.95
CA GLU A 292 -26.02 -5.46 -6.22
C GLU A 292 -25.48 -4.26 -5.43
N GLU A 293 -25.07 -4.47 -4.18
CA GLU A 293 -24.50 -3.40 -3.34
C GLU A 293 -23.18 -2.87 -3.89
N LEU A 294 -22.32 -3.75 -4.41
CA LEU A 294 -21.06 -3.38 -5.04
C LEU A 294 -21.31 -2.59 -6.32
N ALA A 295 -22.25 -3.06 -7.17
CA ALA A 295 -22.64 -2.36 -8.38
C ALA A 295 -23.19 -0.96 -8.08
N LYS A 296 -24.04 -0.82 -7.07
CA LYS A 296 -24.55 0.47 -6.60
C LYS A 296 -23.43 1.39 -6.08
N LEU A 297 -22.44 0.84 -5.39
CA LEU A 297 -21.30 1.62 -4.88
C LEU A 297 -20.45 2.18 -6.02
N PHE A 298 -20.20 1.38 -7.05
CA PHE A 298 -19.51 1.84 -8.26
C PHE A 298 -20.32 2.89 -9.01
N TYR A 299 -21.63 2.68 -9.14
CA TYR A 299 -22.52 3.65 -9.76
C TYR A 299 -22.53 4.99 -9.01
N ASP A 300 -22.73 4.98 -7.68
CA ASP A 300 -22.78 6.20 -6.87
C ASP A 300 -21.48 7.02 -7.00
N THR A 301 -20.34 6.33 -6.98
CA THR A 301 -19.02 6.95 -7.12
C THR A 301 -18.79 7.48 -8.54
N GLY A 302 -19.16 6.71 -9.56
CA GLY A 302 -19.07 7.15 -10.96
C GLY A 302 -19.94 8.37 -11.26
N PHE A 303 -21.15 8.39 -10.69
CA PHE A 303 -22.06 9.52 -10.78
C PHE A 303 -21.46 10.80 -10.17
N HIS A 304 -20.78 10.71 -9.02
CA HIS A 304 -20.07 11.85 -8.44
C HIS A 304 -19.01 12.43 -9.38
N TYR A 305 -18.21 11.58 -10.04
CA TYR A 305 -17.22 12.06 -11.02
C TYR A 305 -17.89 12.79 -12.19
N TRP A 306 -19.03 12.28 -12.67
CA TRP A 306 -19.82 12.95 -13.71
C TRP A 306 -20.41 14.30 -13.24
N GLU A 307 -20.94 14.38 -12.01
CA GLU A 307 -21.42 15.64 -11.43
C GLU A 307 -20.30 16.69 -11.37
N ARG A 308 -19.12 16.29 -10.90
CA ARG A 308 -17.98 17.19 -10.74
C ARG A 308 -17.50 17.71 -12.10
N TRP A 309 -17.47 16.85 -13.11
CA TRP A 309 -17.10 17.24 -14.47
C TRP A 309 -18.12 18.19 -15.11
N SER A 310 -19.42 17.95 -14.90
CA SER A 310 -20.50 18.76 -15.50
C SER A 310 -20.73 20.12 -14.84
N THR A 311 -20.25 20.32 -13.61
CA THR A 311 -20.47 21.55 -12.82
C THR A 311 -19.28 22.51 -12.78
N VAL A 312 -18.09 22.08 -13.24
CA VAL A 312 -16.95 22.98 -13.41
C VAL A 312 -17.13 23.79 -14.70
N PRO A 313 -17.14 25.13 -14.65
CA PRO A 313 -17.28 25.95 -15.84
C PRO A 313 -16.20 25.61 -16.88
N GLN A 314 -16.61 25.29 -18.10
CA GLN A 314 -15.72 25.13 -19.24
C GLN A 314 -15.30 26.52 -19.74
N TYR A 315 -14.34 27.14 -19.06
CA TYR A 315 -13.57 28.28 -19.60
C TYR A 315 -12.30 27.78 -20.28
#